data_AF-A0AAX3W2M6-F1
#
_entry.id   AF-A0AAX3W2M6-F1
#
_cell.length_a   1.000
_cell.length_b   1.000
_cell.length_c   1.000
_cell.angle_alpha   90.00
_cell.angle_beta   90.00
_cell.angle_gamma   90.00
#
_symmetry.space_group_name_H-M   'P 1'
#
loop_
_entity.id
_entity.type
_entity.pdbx_description
1 polymer ?
#
loop_
_entity_poly.entity_id
_entity_poly.type
_entity_poly.pdbx_seq_one_letter_code
_entity_poly.pdbx_strand_id
1 'polypeptide(L)'
;MMAKSKKKNYTSRINNVIDAFSLEDKQMRKLLNLPKEKYELLMHGNQGVLTDKQRNEIEKRLNYFESIGKHEDALKYTKYFIEKTLKKEYNLPNKSIAKLCNVKKKTIKKLINSKKIDRNEERNLILNVLQLYETLKSVN
;
A
#
# COMPACT_ATOMS: atom_id res chain seq x y z
N MET A 1 -21.44 31.42 -11.53
CA MET A 1 -21.88 30.15 -10.89
C MET A 1 -20.67 29.28 -10.61
N MET A 2 -20.40 29.00 -9.33
CA MET A 2 -19.22 28.26 -8.88
C MET A 2 -19.21 26.83 -9.42
N ALA A 3 -18.03 26.39 -9.88
CA ALA A 3 -17.78 25.05 -10.38
C ALA A 3 -18.22 23.99 -9.36
N LYS A 4 -19.10 23.08 -9.78
CA LYS A 4 -19.36 21.83 -9.06
C LYS A 4 -18.02 21.16 -8.80
N SER A 5 -17.55 21.17 -7.55
CA SER A 5 -16.36 20.42 -7.20
C SER A 5 -16.61 18.96 -7.61
N LYS A 6 -15.73 18.42 -8.47
CA LYS A 6 -15.75 16.99 -8.80
C LYS A 6 -15.60 16.26 -7.46
N LYS A 7 -16.71 15.81 -6.86
CA LYS A 7 -16.72 14.96 -5.66
C LYS A 7 -15.81 13.78 -5.99
N LYS A 8 -14.59 13.78 -5.45
CA LYS A 8 -13.58 12.76 -5.77
C LYS A 8 -14.15 11.42 -5.34
N ASN A 9 -14.54 10.54 -6.26
CA ASN A 9 -15.19 9.28 -5.92
C ASN A 9 -14.18 8.29 -5.32
N TYR A 10 -13.91 8.39 -4.02
CA TYR A 10 -13.01 7.49 -3.30
C TYR A 10 -13.42 6.04 -3.45
N THR A 11 -14.72 5.72 -3.40
CA THR A 11 -15.23 4.36 -3.56
C THR A 11 -14.77 3.73 -4.87
N SER A 12 -14.94 4.43 -5.99
CA SER A 12 -14.50 3.91 -7.30
C SER A 12 -12.98 3.73 -7.36
N ARG A 13 -12.20 4.68 -6.82
CA ARG A 13 -10.74 4.57 -6.77
C ARG A 13 -10.27 3.40 -5.90
N ILE A 14 -10.93 3.21 -4.76
CA ILE A 14 -10.67 2.10 -3.84
C ILE A 14 -10.95 0.77 -4.54
N ASN A 15 -12.10 0.64 -5.21
CA ASN A 15 -12.44 -0.56 -5.98
C ASN A 15 -11.42 -0.83 -7.09
N ASN A 16 -10.98 0.20 -7.82
CA ASN A 16 -9.96 0.03 -8.86
C ASN A 16 -8.63 -0.50 -8.29
N VAL A 17 -8.19 0.00 -7.13
CA VAL A 17 -7.00 -0.52 -6.44
C VAL A 17 -7.25 -1.95 -5.93
N ILE A 18 -8.44 -2.22 -5.39
CA ILE A 18 -8.83 -3.56 -4.98
C ILE A 18 -8.73 -4.52 -6.15
N ASP A 19 -9.29 -4.20 -7.31
CA ASP A 19 -9.29 -5.07 -8.47
C ASP A 19 -7.90 -5.22 -9.08
N ALA A 20 -7.18 -4.11 -9.27
CA ALA A 20 -5.85 -4.10 -9.88
C ALA A 20 -4.85 -4.95 -9.09
N PHE A 21 -4.97 -4.96 -7.76
CA PHE A 21 -4.15 -5.79 -6.92
C PHE A 21 -4.85 -7.08 -6.51
N SER A 22 -6.15 -7.27 -6.73
CA SER A 22 -6.99 -8.38 -6.20
C SER A 22 -7.11 -8.44 -4.66
N LEU A 23 -7.22 -7.29 -3.99
CA LEU A 23 -7.31 -7.13 -2.52
C LEU A 23 -8.62 -7.60 -1.91
N GLU A 24 -8.54 -8.14 -0.70
CA GLU A 24 -9.73 -8.22 0.15
C GLU A 24 -9.98 -6.86 0.80
N ASP A 25 -11.26 -6.55 1.08
CA ASP A 25 -11.67 -5.30 1.75
C ASP A 25 -10.92 -5.07 3.07
N LYS A 26 -10.69 -6.13 3.84
CA LYS A 26 -9.93 -6.06 5.10
C LYS A 26 -8.49 -5.58 4.87
N GLN A 27 -7.87 -5.99 3.76
CA GLN A 27 -6.52 -5.57 3.40
C GLN A 27 -6.53 -4.11 2.96
N MET A 28 -7.45 -3.73 2.09
CA MET A 28 -7.56 -2.35 1.60
C MET A 28 -7.84 -1.35 2.73
N ARG A 29 -8.73 -1.70 3.67
CA ARG A 29 -8.98 -0.89 4.86
C ARG A 29 -7.71 -0.62 5.68
N LYS A 30 -6.88 -1.64 5.89
CA LYS A 30 -5.59 -1.49 6.60
C LYS A 30 -4.62 -0.61 5.82
N LEU A 31 -4.58 -0.78 4.50
CA LEU A 31 -3.76 0.04 3.60
C LEU A 31 -4.17 1.50 3.59
N LEU A 32 -5.45 1.81 3.80
CA LEU A 32 -5.94 3.18 3.94
C LEU A 32 -5.84 3.74 5.36
N ASN A 33 -5.41 2.92 6.34
CA ASN A 33 -5.36 3.27 7.75
C ASN A 33 -6.69 3.84 8.27
N LEU A 34 -7.79 3.18 7.92
CA LEU A 34 -9.15 3.61 8.31
C LEU A 34 -9.80 2.68 9.36
N PRO A 35 -10.50 3.26 10.34
CA PRO A 35 -11.45 2.51 11.18
C PRO A 35 -12.50 1.80 10.33
N LYS A 36 -13.02 0.67 10.83
CA LYS A 36 -14.00 -0.14 10.10
C LYS A 36 -15.25 0.65 9.75
N GLU A 37 -15.85 1.36 10.71
CA GLU A 37 -17.09 2.10 10.46
C GLU A 37 -16.87 3.20 9.40
N LYS A 38 -15.74 3.90 9.47
CA LYS A 38 -15.42 4.95 8.49
C LYS A 38 -15.17 4.40 7.09
N TYR A 39 -14.51 3.24 6.98
CA TYR A 39 -14.30 2.58 5.70
C TYR A 39 -15.63 2.15 5.07
N GLU A 40 -16.51 1.50 5.81
CA GLU A 40 -17.83 1.08 5.32
C GLU A 40 -18.66 2.28 4.86
N LEU A 41 -18.73 3.35 5.67
CA LEU A 41 -19.42 4.58 5.28
C LEU A 41 -18.81 5.22 4.03
N LEU A 42 -17.47 5.22 3.90
CA LEU A 42 -16.79 5.70 2.70
C LEU A 42 -17.16 4.85 1.47
N MET A 43 -17.24 3.53 1.61
CA MET A 43 -17.63 2.60 0.54
C MET A 43 -19.11 2.77 0.13
N HIS A 44 -19.98 3.20 1.05
CA HIS A 44 -21.36 3.61 0.75
C HIS A 44 -21.49 5.03 0.18
N GLY A 45 -20.39 5.71 -0.12
CA GLY A 45 -20.39 7.04 -0.74
C GLY A 45 -20.49 8.21 0.24
N ASN A 46 -20.49 7.96 1.54
CA ASN A 46 -20.52 8.99 2.58
C ASN A 46 -19.12 9.56 2.83
N GLN A 47 -18.63 10.39 1.92
CA GLN A 47 -17.28 10.98 2.01
C GLN A 47 -17.09 12.01 3.12
N GLY A 48 -18.21 12.55 3.66
CA GLY A 48 -18.20 13.53 4.75
C GLY A 48 -17.66 12.98 6.09
N VAL A 49 -17.52 11.67 6.22
CA VAL A 49 -17.02 11.00 7.45
C VAL A 49 -15.51 11.17 7.68
N LEU A 50 -14.80 11.65 6.66
CA LEU A 50 -13.35 11.84 6.67
C LEU A 50 -12.99 13.29 7.03
N THR A 51 -12.05 13.45 7.96
CA THR A 51 -11.39 14.75 8.19
C THR A 51 -10.46 15.11 7.04
N ASP A 52 -10.08 16.37 6.91
CA ASP A 52 -9.18 16.80 5.82
C ASP A 52 -7.81 16.10 5.88
N LYS A 53 -7.29 15.85 7.09
CA LYS A 53 -6.08 15.05 7.29
C LYS A 53 -6.26 13.62 6.74
N GLN A 54 -7.38 12.97 7.06
CA GLN A 54 -7.68 11.62 6.56
C GLN A 54 -7.86 11.60 5.04
N ARG A 55 -8.53 12.60 4.46
CA ARG A 55 -8.68 12.72 3.00
C ARG A 55 -7.32 12.84 2.32
N ASN A 56 -6.45 13.72 2.80
CA ASN A 56 -5.10 13.89 2.25
C ASN A 56 -4.26 12.61 2.34
N GLU A 57 -4.36 11.87 3.44
CA GLU A 57 -3.62 10.62 3.64
C GLU A 57 -4.13 9.50 2.73
N ILE A 58 -5.45 9.32 2.65
CA ILE A 58 -6.10 8.38 1.72
C ILE A 58 -5.75 8.74 0.28
N GLU A 59 -5.79 10.03 -0.07
CA GLU A 59 -5.47 10.48 -1.41
C GLU A 59 -4.02 10.21 -1.78
N LYS A 60 -3.06 10.45 -0.88
CA LYS A 60 -1.65 10.07 -1.08
C LYS A 60 -1.51 8.56 -1.30
N ARG A 61 -2.13 7.74 -0.44
CA ARG A 61 -2.08 6.28 -0.53
C ARG A 61 -2.69 5.78 -1.83
N LEU A 62 -3.89 6.25 -2.20
CA LEU A 62 -4.56 5.87 -3.45
C LEU A 62 -3.79 6.34 -4.68
N ASN A 63 -3.32 7.59 -4.72
CA ASN A 63 -2.47 8.09 -5.81
C ASN A 63 -1.24 7.20 -6.00
N TYR A 64 -0.67 6.75 -4.89
CA TYR A 64 0.50 5.89 -4.88
C TYR A 64 0.19 4.46 -5.34
N PHE A 65 -0.94 3.86 -4.91
CA PHE A 65 -1.37 2.56 -5.45
C PHE A 65 -1.75 2.64 -6.93
N GLU A 66 -2.38 3.73 -7.36
CA GLU A 66 -2.73 3.96 -8.76
C GLU A 66 -1.49 4.23 -9.63
N SER A 67 -0.45 4.89 -9.10
CA SER A 67 0.81 5.04 -9.81
C SER A 67 1.56 3.71 -9.86
N ILE A 68 1.65 2.97 -8.76
CA ILE A 68 2.27 1.64 -8.72
C ILE A 68 1.55 0.65 -9.61
N GLY A 69 0.22 0.61 -9.59
CA GLY A 69 -0.58 -0.29 -10.44
C GLY A 69 -0.45 0.04 -11.93
N LYS A 70 0.03 1.24 -12.27
CA LYS A 70 0.38 1.68 -13.63
C LYS A 70 1.88 1.52 -13.95
N HIS A 71 2.72 1.23 -12.97
CA HIS A 71 4.16 1.06 -13.16
C HIS A 71 4.53 -0.41 -13.21
N GLU A 72 5.18 -0.81 -14.29
CA GLU A 72 5.86 -2.09 -14.49
C GLU A 72 6.96 -2.42 -13.46
N ASP A 73 7.13 -1.61 -12.39
CA ASP A 73 8.29 -1.67 -11.49
C ASP A 73 7.94 -1.53 -9.99
N ALA A 74 6.71 -1.86 -9.57
CA ALA A 74 6.32 -1.98 -8.14
C ALA A 74 7.31 -2.84 -7.33
N LEU A 75 7.76 -3.92 -7.97
CA LEU A 75 8.72 -4.85 -7.43
C LEU A 75 10.12 -4.22 -7.29
N LYS A 76 10.51 -3.34 -8.21
CA LYS A 76 11.77 -2.60 -8.17
C LYS A 76 11.79 -1.59 -7.02
N TYR A 77 10.68 -0.88 -6.79
CA TYR A 77 10.57 -0.01 -5.61
C TYR A 77 10.68 -0.82 -4.31
N THR A 78 9.93 -1.93 -4.25
CA THR A 78 9.96 -2.85 -3.11
C THR A 78 11.38 -3.35 -2.82
N LYS A 79 12.12 -3.72 -3.88
CA LYS A 79 13.53 -4.10 -3.81
C LYS A 79 14.40 -2.95 -3.28
N TYR A 80 14.26 -1.76 -3.86
CA TYR A 80 15.01 -0.57 -3.46
C TYR A 80 14.82 -0.26 -1.97
N PHE A 81 13.58 -0.24 -1.49
CA PHE A 81 13.27 0.06 -0.09
C PHE A 81 13.86 -0.98 0.87
N ILE A 82 13.75 -2.26 0.51
CA ILE A 82 14.37 -3.35 1.28
C ILE A 82 15.90 -3.17 1.33
N GLU A 83 16.54 -2.85 0.21
CA GLU A 83 18.00 -2.75 0.12
C GLU A 83 18.57 -1.49 0.76
N LYS A 84 17.94 -0.34 0.59
CA LYS A 84 18.45 0.94 1.10
C LYS A 84 17.99 1.21 2.52
N THR A 85 16.69 1.08 2.78
CA THR A 85 16.16 1.44 4.10
C THR A 85 16.28 0.27 5.06
N LEU A 86 15.57 -0.83 4.83
CA LEU A 86 15.49 -1.90 5.83
C LEU A 86 16.84 -2.56 6.10
N LYS A 87 17.67 -2.74 5.06
CA LYS A 87 18.99 -3.36 5.18
C LYS A 87 20.11 -2.41 5.55
N LYS A 88 20.24 -1.23 4.92
CA LYS A 88 21.39 -0.35 5.19
C LYS A 88 21.15 0.58 6.37
N GLU A 89 19.98 1.20 6.45
CA GLU A 89 19.67 2.15 7.53
C GLU A 89 19.30 1.43 8.82
N TYR A 90 18.39 0.44 8.75
CA TYR A 90 17.90 -0.28 9.93
C TYR A 90 18.64 -1.60 10.22
N ASN A 91 19.62 -1.97 9.38
CA ASN A 91 20.42 -3.19 9.54
C ASN A 91 19.61 -4.50 9.74
N LEU A 92 18.43 -4.59 9.11
CA LEU A 92 17.55 -5.75 9.29
C LEU A 92 18.00 -6.93 8.41
N PRO A 93 18.13 -8.15 8.97
CA PRO A 93 18.45 -9.32 8.19
C PRO A 93 17.22 -9.78 7.37
N ASN A 94 17.45 -10.52 6.27
CA ASN A 94 16.37 -11.05 5.42
C ASN A 94 15.28 -11.83 6.20
N LYS A 95 15.64 -12.46 7.32
CA LYS A 95 14.70 -13.20 8.17
C LYS A 95 13.70 -12.25 8.85
N SER A 96 14.18 -11.11 9.36
CA SER A 96 13.35 -10.10 10.01
C SER A 96 12.48 -9.37 9.00
N ILE A 97 13.05 -8.99 7.84
CA ILE A 97 12.30 -8.36 6.75
C ILE A 97 11.17 -9.28 6.26
N ALA A 98 11.45 -10.57 6.09
CA ALA A 98 10.44 -11.54 5.70
C ALA A 98 9.29 -11.64 6.73
N LYS A 99 9.60 -11.61 8.02
CA LYS A 99 8.58 -11.58 9.09
C LYS A 99 7.75 -10.29 9.03
N LEU A 100 8.40 -9.13 8.92
CA LEU A 100 7.72 -7.83 8.82
C LEU A 100 6.80 -7.76 7.60
N CYS A 101 7.25 -8.32 6.48
CA CYS A 101 6.50 -8.30 5.23
C CYS A 101 5.52 -9.49 5.09
N ASN A 102 5.38 -10.33 6.12
CA ASN A 102 4.58 -11.56 6.11
C ASN A 102 4.80 -12.44 4.86
N VAL A 103 6.06 -12.64 4.49
CA VAL A 103 6.45 -13.52 3.37
C VAL A 103 7.52 -14.51 3.81
N LYS A 104 7.83 -15.49 2.94
CA LYS A 104 8.91 -16.44 3.23
C LYS A 104 10.27 -15.75 3.06
N LYS A 105 11.25 -16.16 3.86
CA LYS A 105 12.66 -15.70 3.71
C LYS A 105 13.19 -15.89 2.29
N LYS A 106 12.75 -16.95 1.60
CA LYS A 106 13.13 -17.24 0.21
C LYS A 106 12.62 -16.18 -0.77
N THR A 107 11.46 -15.58 -0.51
CA THR A 107 10.85 -14.51 -1.31
C THR A 107 11.75 -13.27 -1.32
N ILE A 108 12.24 -12.86 -0.15
CA ILE A 108 13.20 -11.75 -0.03
C ILE A 108 14.52 -12.05 -0.76
N LYS A 109 15.05 -13.27 -0.63
CA LYS A 109 16.25 -13.67 -1.38
C LYS A 109 16.01 -13.64 -2.89
N LYS A 110 14.87 -14.15 -3.36
CA LYS A 110 14.50 -14.14 -4.77
C LYS A 110 14.40 -12.71 -5.31
N LEU A 111 13.76 -11.81 -4.58
CA LEU A 111 13.64 -10.40 -4.95
C LEU A 111 15.01 -9.75 -5.15
N ILE A 112 15.90 -9.91 -4.17
CA ILE A 112 17.23 -9.30 -4.18
C ILE A 112 18.06 -9.83 -5.35
N ASN A 113 17.95 -11.14 -5.61
CA ASN A 113 18.65 -11.81 -6.70
C ASN A 113 17.91 -11.70 -8.04
N SER A 114 16.88 -10.85 -8.15
CA SER A 114 16.06 -10.66 -9.36
C SER A 114 15.52 -11.98 -9.96
N LYS A 115 15.18 -12.94 -9.10
CA LYS A 115 14.58 -14.23 -9.49
C LYS A 115 13.06 -14.15 -9.44
N LYS A 116 12.39 -14.94 -10.27
CA LYS A 116 10.91 -15.03 -10.32
C LYS A 116 10.32 -15.38 -8.95
N ILE A 117 9.38 -14.56 -8.51
CA ILE A 117 8.60 -14.72 -7.29
C ILE A 117 7.20 -15.22 -7.69
N ASP A 118 6.55 -15.95 -6.80
CA ASP A 118 5.15 -16.30 -6.96
C ASP A 118 4.28 -15.04 -6.89
N ARG A 119 3.28 -14.90 -7.76
CA ARG A 119 2.49 -13.66 -7.88
C ARG A 119 1.80 -13.27 -6.55
N ASN A 120 1.35 -14.24 -5.76
CA ASN A 120 0.71 -13.95 -4.47
C ASN A 120 1.75 -13.52 -3.43
N GLU A 121 2.92 -14.17 -3.38
CA GLU A 121 4.01 -13.76 -2.49
C GLU A 121 4.59 -12.40 -2.88
N GLU A 122 4.71 -12.10 -4.17
CA GLU A 122 5.18 -10.82 -4.70
C GLU A 122 4.26 -9.69 -4.26
N ARG A 123 2.97 -9.88 -4.44
CA ARG A 123 1.97 -8.92 -4.05
C ARG A 123 1.94 -8.69 -2.55
N ASN A 124 1.93 -9.76 -1.75
CA ASN A 124 2.01 -9.63 -0.28
C ASN A 124 3.28 -8.87 0.15
N LEU A 125 4.40 -9.11 -0.53
CA LEU A 125 5.65 -8.41 -0.26
C LEU A 125 5.52 -6.92 -0.56
N ILE A 126 5.01 -6.54 -1.73
CA ILE A 126 4.76 -5.15 -2.11
C ILE A 126 3.86 -4.48 -1.05
N LEU A 127 2.68 -5.03 -0.81
CA LEU A 127 1.69 -4.41 0.10
C LEU A 127 2.22 -4.19 1.52
N ASN A 128 2.91 -5.19 2.08
CA ASN A 128 3.44 -5.06 3.43
C ASN A 128 4.65 -4.12 3.50
N VAL A 129 5.49 -4.06 2.46
CA VAL A 129 6.55 -3.06 2.36
C VAL A 129 5.97 -1.64 2.31
N LEU A 130 4.87 -1.45 1.58
CA LEU A 130 4.20 -0.15 1.50
C LEU A 130 3.58 0.28 2.83
N GLN A 131 2.91 -0.65 3.52
CA GLN A 131 2.39 -0.39 4.86
C GLN A 131 3.53 -0.01 5.82
N LEU A 132 4.66 -0.72 5.74
CA LEU A 132 5.84 -0.47 6.57
C LEU A 132 6.46 0.91 6.29
N TYR A 133 6.57 1.31 5.02
CA TYR A 133 7.06 2.62 4.62
C TYR A 133 6.25 3.77 5.24
N GLU A 134 4.92 3.72 5.08
CA GLU A 134 4.02 4.74 5.63
C GLU A 134 4.11 4.79 7.17
N THR A 135 4.25 3.63 7.80
CA THR A 135 4.39 3.54 9.26
C THR A 135 5.68 4.23 9.72
N LEU A 136 6.81 3.93 9.09
CA LEU A 136 8.10 4.54 9.44
C LEU A 136 8.13 6.05 9.18
N LYS A 137 7.45 6.52 8.13
CA LYS A 137 7.30 7.94 7.84
C LYS A 137 6.44 8.71 8.85
N SER A 138 5.52 8.03 9.54
CA SER A 138 4.63 8.67 10.51
C SER A 138 5.23 8.80 11.92
N VAL A 139 6.36 8.12 12.16
CA VAL A 139 7.09 8.11 13.45
C VAL A 139 8.26 9.10 13.45
N ASN A 140 8.69 9.55 12.27
CA ASN A 140 9.68 10.61 12.07
C ASN A 140 9.00 11.92 11.65
#